data_AF-A0AB33JMA5-F1
#
_entry.id   AF-A0AB33JMA5-F1
#
_cell.length_a   1.000
_cell.length_b   1.000
_cell.length_c   1.000
_cell.angle_alpha   90.00
_cell.angle_beta   90.00
_cell.angle_gamma   90.00
#
_symmetry.space_group_name_H-M   'P 1'
#
loop_
_entity.id
_entity.type
_entity.pdbx_description
1 polymer ?
#
loop_
_entity_poly.entity_id
_entity_poly.type
_entity_poly.pdbx_seq_one_letter_code
_entity_poly.pdbx_strand_id
1 'polypeptide(L)'
;MASLGGERTDQYVDEMSGFRPEYILEVIVFISIFFIRYNRISNSKKDLVFFNMSLVFCAVLLLFMRFGEGGRFGWYFLMGIIYMLTKFSNTKKMYGRAISMFTITLSFVLFMRVTYSWSFNLIPYKTFLTNGYPSGAKWIYEQYEYNHLYTTDKFCRPVFFFRNRN
;
A
#
# COMPACT_ATOMS: atom_id res chain seq x y z
N MET A 1 -25.73 -3.32 -25.12
CA MET A 1 -25.37 -3.61 -23.71
C MET A 1 -24.12 -4.51 -23.57
N ALA A 2 -23.71 -5.29 -24.57
CA ALA A 2 -22.49 -6.12 -24.50
C ALA A 2 -21.15 -5.36 -24.70
N SER A 3 -21.15 -4.10 -25.16
CA SER A 3 -19.91 -3.34 -25.44
C SER A 3 -19.27 -2.68 -24.21
N LEU A 4 -20.07 -2.30 -23.20
CA LEU A 4 -19.60 -1.62 -21.98
C LEU A 4 -18.74 -2.53 -21.08
N GLY A 5 -18.88 -3.85 -21.18
CA GLY A 5 -18.06 -4.80 -20.42
C GLY A 5 -16.64 -4.91 -20.98
N GLY A 6 -16.51 -4.93 -22.31
CA GLY A 6 -15.23 -5.03 -23.02
C GLY A 6 -14.36 -3.78 -22.85
N GLU A 7 -14.95 -2.59 -22.99
CA GLU A 7 -14.23 -1.31 -22.80
C GLU A 7 -13.67 -1.16 -21.38
N ARG A 8 -14.38 -1.68 -20.36
CA ARG A 8 -13.92 -1.65 -18.97
C ARG A 8 -12.75 -2.61 -18.76
N THR A 9 -12.83 -3.84 -19.28
CA THR A 9 -11.72 -4.81 -19.19
C THR A 9 -10.47 -4.29 -19.89
N ASP A 10 -10.62 -3.64 -21.04
CA ASP A 10 -9.49 -3.09 -21.79
C ASP A 10 -8.86 -1.88 -21.06
N GLN A 11 -9.67 -1.01 -20.45
CA GLN A 11 -9.18 0.06 -19.57
C GLN A 11 -8.41 -0.49 -18.35
N TYR A 12 -8.90 -1.55 -17.70
CA TYR A 12 -8.19 -2.17 -16.57
C TYR A 12 -6.84 -2.76 -16.97
N VAL A 13 -6.75 -3.37 -18.15
CA VAL A 13 -5.49 -3.95 -18.66
C VAL A 13 -4.45 -2.87 -18.96
N ASP A 14 -4.89 -1.73 -19.53
CA ASP A 14 -4.01 -0.61 -19.86
C ASP A 14 -3.50 0.11 -18.59
N GLU A 15 -4.37 0.31 -17.57
CA GLU A 15 -3.98 0.90 -16.27
C GLU A 15 -3.01 0.01 -15.47
N MET A 16 -3.11 -1.32 -15.59
CA MET A 16 -2.24 -2.28 -14.91
C MET A 16 -0.85 -2.42 -15.54
N SER A 17 -0.71 -2.04 -16.82
CA SER A 17 0.51 -2.17 -17.61
C SER A 17 1.35 -0.90 -17.58
N GLY A 18 1.82 -0.51 -16.39
CA GLY A 18 2.69 0.66 -16.21
C GLY A 18 4.04 0.28 -15.62
N PHE A 19 5.14 0.65 -16.28
CA PHE A 19 6.47 0.57 -15.68
C PHE A 19 6.54 1.45 -14.42
N ARG A 20 6.99 0.88 -13.30
CA ARG A 20 7.07 1.54 -11.99
C ARG A 20 8.54 1.86 -11.65
N PRO A 21 9.07 3.04 -12.06
CA PRO A 21 10.45 3.41 -11.74
C PRO A 21 10.68 3.56 -10.23
N GLU A 22 9.63 3.82 -9.47
CA GLU A 22 9.67 3.94 -8.01
C GLU A 22 10.18 2.66 -7.33
N TYR A 23 9.82 1.48 -7.84
CA TYR A 23 10.27 0.20 -7.28
C TYR A 23 11.78 0.01 -7.46
N ILE A 24 12.34 0.46 -8.59
CA ILE A 24 13.79 0.40 -8.83
C ILE A 24 14.51 1.31 -7.85
N LEU A 25 14.00 2.54 -7.67
CA LEU A 25 14.58 3.50 -6.74
C LEU A 25 14.59 2.94 -5.32
N GLU A 26 13.47 2.38 -4.85
CA GLU A 26 13.36 1.74 -3.54
C GLU A 26 14.37 0.59 -3.38
N VAL A 27 14.50 -0.28 -4.39
CA VAL A 27 15.46 -1.39 -4.38
C VAL A 27 16.90 -0.90 -4.29
N ILE A 28 17.27 0.12 -5.09
CA ILE A 28 18.62 0.71 -5.05
C ILE A 28 18.92 1.25 -3.67
N VAL A 29 17.98 1.98 -3.06
CA VAL A 29 18.14 2.55 -1.71
C VAL A 29 18.35 1.45 -0.67
N PHE A 30 17.48 0.43 -0.64
CA PHE A 30 17.57 -0.63 0.37
C PHE A 30 18.81 -1.51 0.21
N ILE A 31 19.11 -1.95 -1.01
CA ILE A 31 20.33 -2.72 -1.29
C ILE A 31 21.57 -1.92 -0.90
N SER A 32 21.65 -0.63 -1.27
CA SER A 32 22.79 0.22 -0.90
C SER A 32 23.00 0.25 0.61
N ILE A 33 21.94 0.45 1.40
CA ILE A 33 22.00 0.48 2.86
C ILE A 33 22.50 -0.86 3.42
N PHE A 34 21.98 -1.98 2.92
CA PHE A 34 22.35 -3.30 3.43
C PHE A 34 23.79 -3.69 3.09
N PHE A 35 24.24 -3.43 1.86
CA PHE A 35 25.59 -3.83 1.43
C PHE A 35 26.69 -2.95 2.02
N ILE A 36 26.46 -1.63 2.19
CA ILE A 36 27.40 -0.73 2.89
C ILE A 36 27.70 -1.22 4.33
N ARG A 37 26.77 -1.96 4.94
CA ARG A 37 26.87 -2.45 6.32
C ARG A 37 26.81 -3.97 6.43
N TYR A 38 27.11 -4.69 5.36
CA TYR A 38 27.03 -6.15 5.36
C TYR A 38 27.84 -6.78 6.51
N ASN A 39 29.05 -6.28 6.76
CA ASN A 39 29.94 -6.73 7.85
C ASN A 39 29.39 -6.51 9.27
N ARG A 40 28.27 -5.79 9.43
CA ARG A 40 27.61 -5.53 10.74
C ARG A 40 26.39 -6.43 10.96
N ILE A 41 25.98 -7.18 9.96
CA ILE A 41 24.93 -8.18 10.10
C ILE A 41 25.54 -9.33 10.91
N SER A 42 24.88 -9.72 12.00
CA SER A 42 25.39 -10.81 12.83
C SER A 42 25.00 -12.13 12.19
N ASN A 43 25.80 -13.19 12.40
CA ASN A 43 25.49 -14.54 11.94
C ASN A 43 24.43 -15.25 12.80
N SER A 44 23.66 -14.52 13.60
CA SER A 44 22.51 -15.07 14.30
C SER A 44 21.42 -15.47 13.30
N LYS A 45 20.78 -16.62 13.54
CA LYS A 45 19.66 -17.12 12.72
C LYS A 45 18.58 -16.06 12.52
N LYS A 46 18.26 -15.29 13.57
CA LYS A 46 17.27 -14.21 13.53
C LYS A 46 17.65 -13.13 12.51
N ASP A 47 18.90 -12.66 12.57
CA ASP A 47 19.37 -11.57 11.71
C ASP A 47 19.46 -12.00 10.25
N LEU A 48 19.89 -13.23 10.00
CA LEU A 48 19.94 -13.81 8.65
C LEU A 48 18.54 -13.95 8.06
N VAL A 49 17.54 -14.39 8.84
CA VAL A 49 16.15 -14.49 8.38
C VAL A 49 15.61 -13.13 7.95
N PHE A 50 15.75 -12.10 8.80
CA PHE A 50 15.25 -10.77 8.45
C PHE A 50 16.03 -10.12 7.29
N PHE A 51 17.34 -10.36 7.20
CA PHE A 51 18.12 -9.92 6.05
C PHE A 51 17.66 -10.59 4.75
N ASN A 52 17.44 -11.91 4.77
CA ASN A 52 16.91 -12.64 3.61
C ASN A 52 15.49 -12.17 3.26
N MET A 53 14.63 -11.90 4.23
CA MET A 53 13.31 -11.29 3.98
C MET A 53 13.44 -9.94 3.28
N SER A 54 14.40 -9.09 3.68
CA SER A 54 14.67 -7.82 3.00
C SER A 54 15.14 -8.00 1.56
N LEU A 55 15.95 -9.04 1.27
CA LEU A 55 16.37 -9.34 -0.10
C LEU A 55 15.19 -9.86 -0.94
N VAL A 56 14.32 -10.69 -0.37
CA VAL A 56 13.09 -11.15 -1.03
C VAL A 56 12.16 -9.96 -1.30
N PHE A 57 12.04 -9.01 -0.38
CA PHE A 57 11.32 -7.76 -0.62
C PHE A 57 11.84 -7.04 -1.88
N CYS A 58 13.16 -6.84 -1.96
CA CYS A 58 13.77 -6.22 -3.14
C CYS A 58 13.53 -7.04 -4.42
N ALA A 59 13.63 -8.37 -4.36
CA ALA A 59 13.37 -9.25 -5.49
C ALA A 59 11.92 -9.14 -5.98
N VAL A 60 10.95 -9.12 -5.06
CA VAL A 60 9.52 -8.93 -5.38
C VAL A 60 9.31 -7.59 -6.08
N LEU A 61 9.88 -6.50 -5.56
CA LEU A 61 9.76 -5.18 -6.22
C LEU A 61 10.32 -5.18 -7.64
N LEU A 62 11.45 -5.84 -7.89
CA LEU A 62 12.02 -5.96 -9.25
C LEU A 62 11.15 -6.84 -10.16
N LEU A 63 10.69 -8.00 -9.67
CA LEU A 63 9.85 -8.91 -10.45
C LEU A 63 8.53 -8.25 -10.87
N PHE A 64 7.94 -7.47 -9.98
CA PHE A 64 6.67 -6.79 -10.23
C PHE A 64 6.82 -5.34 -10.70
N MET A 65 7.99 -4.93 -11.20
CA MET A 65 8.23 -3.56 -11.69
C MET A 65 7.35 -3.15 -12.88
N ARG A 66 6.75 -4.11 -13.59
CA ARG A 66 5.83 -3.88 -14.72
C ARG A 66 4.36 -4.06 -14.36
N PHE A 67 4.06 -4.52 -13.13
CA PHE A 67 2.70 -4.81 -12.69
C PHE A 67 2.28 -3.82 -11.61
N GLY A 68 1.15 -3.13 -11.82
CA GLY A 68 0.65 -2.11 -10.89
C GLY A 68 0.39 -2.60 -9.46
N GLU A 69 0.10 -3.90 -9.30
CA GLU A 69 -0.27 -4.53 -8.03
C GLU A 69 0.91 -5.13 -7.25
N GLY A 70 2.14 -5.01 -7.79
CA GLY A 70 3.35 -5.63 -7.23
C GLY A 70 3.66 -5.27 -5.78
N GLY A 71 3.39 -4.02 -5.41
CA GLY A 71 3.65 -3.53 -4.05
C GLY A 71 2.89 -4.29 -2.96
N ARG A 72 1.68 -4.83 -3.26
CA ARG A 72 0.87 -5.59 -2.29
C ARG A 72 1.53 -6.90 -1.90
N PHE A 73 2.21 -7.56 -2.85
CA PHE A 73 2.99 -8.76 -2.56
C PHE A 73 4.23 -8.46 -1.71
N GLY A 74 4.78 -7.25 -1.80
CA GLY A 74 5.92 -6.81 -1.00
C GLY A 74 5.61 -6.64 0.49
N TRP A 75 4.35 -6.37 0.87
CA TRP A 75 3.99 -6.03 2.25
C TRP A 75 4.37 -7.10 3.27
N TYR A 76 4.27 -8.38 2.90
CA TYR A 76 4.62 -9.50 3.78
C TYR A 76 6.11 -9.54 4.15
N PHE A 77 6.98 -8.94 3.33
CA PHE A 77 8.42 -8.90 3.55
C PHE A 77 8.92 -7.60 4.18
N LEU A 78 8.02 -6.63 4.37
CA LEU A 78 8.34 -5.30 4.93
C LEU A 78 8.90 -5.39 6.36
N MET A 79 8.53 -6.43 7.12
CA MET A 79 9.11 -6.72 8.43
C MET A 79 10.64 -6.92 8.39
N GLY A 80 11.18 -7.47 7.31
CA GLY A 80 12.63 -7.55 7.09
C GLY A 80 13.27 -6.16 7.04
N ILE A 81 12.69 -5.28 6.24
CA ILE A 81 13.17 -3.90 6.07
C ILE A 81 13.15 -3.14 7.40
N ILE A 82 12.01 -3.17 8.11
CA ILE A 82 11.86 -2.50 9.41
C ILE A 82 12.90 -3.01 10.42
N TYR A 83 13.07 -4.33 10.52
CA TYR A 83 14.00 -4.93 11.46
C TYR A 83 15.45 -4.50 11.15
N MET A 84 15.87 -4.61 9.89
CA MET A 84 17.23 -4.30 9.48
C MET A 84 17.56 -2.80 9.65
N LEU A 85 16.64 -1.91 9.26
CA LEU A 85 16.80 -0.47 9.48
C LEU A 85 16.88 -0.14 10.96
N THR A 86 16.01 -0.72 11.80
CA THR A 86 16.02 -0.51 13.25
C THR A 86 17.33 -0.97 13.88
N LYS A 87 17.84 -2.14 13.47
CA LYS A 87 19.11 -2.67 13.94
C LYS A 87 20.29 -1.77 13.58
N PHE A 88 20.31 -1.24 12.36
CA PHE A 88 21.35 -0.32 11.93
C PHE A 88 21.27 1.04 12.63
N SER A 89 20.05 1.55 12.85
CA SER A 89 19.78 2.76 13.62
C SER A 89 20.24 2.66 15.08
N ASN A 90 20.12 1.48 15.70
CA ASN A 90 20.51 1.27 17.10
C ASN A 90 22.03 1.14 17.32
N THR A 91 22.85 1.42 16.31
CA THR A 91 24.31 1.43 16.46
C THR A 91 24.76 2.78 17.04
N LYS A 92 25.48 2.79 18.18
CA LYS A 92 25.98 4.01 18.86
C LYS A 92 26.98 4.89 18.06
N LYS A 93 27.29 4.55 16.81
CA LYS A 93 28.23 5.29 15.96
C LYS A 93 27.52 6.42 15.22
N MET A 94 28.26 7.46 14.80
CA MET A 94 27.76 8.59 14.00
C MET A 94 26.86 8.13 12.83
N TYR A 95 27.27 7.07 12.14
CA TYR A 95 26.52 6.49 11.03
C TYR A 95 25.18 5.86 11.44
N GLY A 96 25.06 5.27 12.64
CA GLY A 96 23.78 4.77 13.14
C GLY A 96 22.79 5.91 13.38
N ARG A 97 23.27 7.05 13.88
CA ARG A 97 22.47 8.27 13.99
C ARG A 97 22.04 8.81 12.61
N ALA A 98 22.93 8.76 11.62
CA ALA A 98 22.61 9.14 10.25
C ALA A 98 21.53 8.24 9.63
N ILE A 99 21.64 6.91 9.79
CA ILE A 99 20.59 5.97 9.33
C ILE A 99 19.27 6.20 10.07
N SER A 100 19.31 6.50 11.37
CA SER A 100 18.10 6.79 12.13
C SER A 100 17.37 8.01 11.57
N MET A 101 18.08 9.14 11.38
CA MET A 101 17.50 10.34 10.78
C MET A 101 17.00 10.06 9.35
N PHE A 102 17.78 9.37 8.53
CA PHE A 102 17.37 8.97 7.19
C PHE A 102 16.09 8.12 7.21
N THR A 103 15.99 7.15 8.12
CA THR A 103 14.81 6.27 8.24
C THR A 103 13.58 7.07 8.63
N ILE A 104 13.70 7.99 9.59
CA ILE A 104 12.60 8.88 10.01
C ILE A 104 12.14 9.76 8.83
N THR A 105 13.09 10.39 8.13
CA THR A 105 12.79 11.21 6.95
C THR A 105 12.14 10.38 5.83
N LEU A 106 12.68 9.19 5.53
CA LEU A 106 12.11 8.27 4.55
C LEU A 106 10.68 7.89 4.92
N SER A 107 10.43 7.48 6.17
CA SER A 107 9.10 7.15 6.66
C SER A 107 8.14 8.33 6.56
N PHE A 108 8.58 9.54 6.91
CA PHE A 108 7.77 10.75 6.79
C PHE A 108 7.41 11.06 5.33
N VAL A 109 8.38 11.00 4.41
CA VAL A 109 8.15 11.25 2.98
C VAL A 109 7.21 10.20 2.38
N LEU A 110 7.43 8.92 2.69
CA LEU A 110 6.54 7.84 2.24
C LEU A 110 5.12 7.99 2.78
N PHE A 111 4.98 8.36 4.06
CA PHE A 111 3.68 8.66 4.67
C PHE A 111 2.97 9.82 3.97
N MET A 112 3.68 10.92 3.69
CA MET A 112 3.12 12.06 2.97
C MET A 112 2.70 11.69 1.54
N ARG A 113 3.51 10.91 0.83
CA ARG A 113 3.17 10.41 -0.52
C ARG A 113 1.88 9.59 -0.51
N VAL A 114 1.76 8.64 0.42
CA VAL A 114 0.54 7.82 0.56
C VAL A 114 -0.65 8.71 0.90
N THR A 115 -0.50 9.62 1.86
CA THR A 115 -1.58 10.53 2.28
C THR A 115 -2.04 11.43 1.15
N TYR A 116 -1.12 11.96 0.34
CA TYR A 116 -1.46 12.80 -0.81
C TYR A 116 -2.17 11.99 -1.90
N SER A 117 -1.62 10.84 -2.27
CA SER A 117 -2.20 9.95 -3.28
C SER A 117 -3.58 9.41 -2.88
N TRP A 118 -3.81 9.21 -1.58
CA TRP A 118 -5.08 8.71 -1.04
C TRP A 118 -6.00 9.83 -0.52
N SER A 119 -5.62 11.09 -0.66
CA SER A 119 -6.33 12.24 -0.08
C SER A 119 -7.83 12.26 -0.39
N PHE A 120 -8.21 11.91 -1.62
CA PHE A 120 -9.60 11.84 -2.05
C PHE A 120 -10.38 10.62 -1.52
N ASN A 121 -9.67 9.55 -1.13
CA ASN A 121 -10.23 8.33 -0.50
C ASN A 121 -10.25 8.41 1.03
N LEU A 122 -9.45 9.31 1.63
CA LEU A 122 -9.33 9.49 3.08
C LEU A 122 -10.49 10.32 3.66
N ILE A 123 -11.44 10.73 2.84
CA ILE A 123 -12.62 11.46 3.28
C ILE A 123 -13.64 10.43 3.79
N PRO A 124 -14.07 10.51 5.06
CA PRO A 124 -14.97 9.52 5.62
C PRO A 124 -16.31 9.56 4.89
N TYR A 125 -16.88 8.37 4.64
CA TYR A 125 -18.30 8.26 4.32
C TYR A 125 -19.09 9.00 5.40
N LYS A 126 -20.16 9.70 4.99
CA LYS A 126 -21.07 10.29 5.96
C LYS A 126 -21.52 9.20 6.93
N THR A 127 -21.53 9.56 8.22
CA THR A 127 -21.91 8.63 9.28
C THR A 127 -23.33 8.11 9.06
N PHE A 128 -23.67 6.99 9.70
CA PHE A 128 -25.01 6.39 9.66
C PHE A 128 -26.14 7.34 10.06
N LEU A 129 -25.82 8.45 10.72
CA LEU A 129 -26.77 9.45 11.22
C LEU A 129 -26.96 10.64 10.28
N THR A 130 -26.23 10.71 9.16
CA THR A 130 -26.28 11.85 8.25
C THR A 130 -26.50 11.40 6.81
N ASN A 131 -27.59 11.85 6.21
CA ASN A 131 -27.91 11.59 4.81
C ASN A 131 -27.06 12.45 3.85
N GLY A 132 -26.96 11.97 2.61
CA GLY A 132 -26.28 12.62 1.51
C GLY A 132 -25.11 11.79 0.96
N TYR A 133 -24.59 12.28 -0.15
CA TYR A 133 -23.47 11.65 -0.87
C TYR A 133 -22.26 11.52 0.06
N PRO A 134 -21.47 10.44 -0.08
CA PRO A 134 -20.22 10.34 0.65
C PRO A 134 -19.37 11.57 0.39
N SER A 135 -18.80 12.12 1.45
CA SER A 135 -17.77 13.14 1.33
C SER A 135 -16.56 12.43 0.69
N GLY A 136 -16.20 12.83 -0.52
CA GLY A 136 -15.30 12.08 -1.39
C GLY A 136 -15.38 12.60 -2.82
N ALA A 137 -14.56 12.07 -3.73
CA ALA A 137 -14.68 12.42 -5.14
C ALA A 137 -16.00 11.87 -5.72
N LYS A 138 -16.88 12.77 -6.19
CA LYS A 138 -18.26 12.45 -6.62
C LYS A 138 -18.33 11.32 -7.65
N TRP A 139 -17.35 11.25 -8.55
CA TRP A 139 -17.28 10.23 -9.60
C TRP A 139 -17.15 8.80 -9.03
N ILE A 140 -16.54 8.61 -7.85
CA ILE A 140 -16.42 7.29 -7.20
C ILE A 140 -17.81 6.78 -6.80
N TYR A 141 -18.60 7.67 -6.19
CA TYR A 141 -19.98 7.36 -5.84
C TYR A 141 -20.80 7.06 -7.10
N GLU A 142 -20.69 7.89 -8.14
CA GLU A 142 -21.46 7.69 -9.38
C GLU A 142 -21.12 6.38 -10.10
N GLN A 143 -19.88 5.90 -9.98
CA GLN A 143 -19.40 4.71 -10.69
C GLN A 143 -19.48 3.40 -9.89
N TYR A 144 -19.36 3.46 -8.56
CA TYR A 144 -19.24 2.29 -7.69
C TYR A 144 -20.33 2.17 -6.63
N GLU A 145 -21.23 3.15 -6.49
CA GLU A 145 -22.35 3.03 -5.54
C GLU A 145 -23.32 1.94 -6.00
N TYR A 146 -23.46 0.91 -5.17
CA TYR A 146 -24.34 -0.22 -5.46
C TYR A 146 -25.81 0.07 -5.08
N ASN A 147 -26.07 1.03 -4.19
CA ASN A 147 -27.41 1.35 -3.73
C ASN A 147 -27.61 2.86 -3.49
N HIS A 148 -28.08 3.58 -4.51
CA HIS A 148 -28.32 5.01 -4.39
C HIS A 148 -29.38 5.40 -3.34
N LEU A 149 -30.28 4.48 -2.94
CA LEU A 149 -31.24 4.73 -1.85
C LEU A 149 -30.54 4.88 -0.49
N TYR A 150 -29.35 4.30 -0.34
CA TYR A 150 -28.53 4.41 0.87
C TYR A 150 -28.03 5.84 1.13
N THR A 151 -28.10 6.71 0.12
CA THR A 151 -27.75 8.13 0.22
C THR A 151 -28.85 8.93 0.92
N THR A 152 -30.11 8.57 0.68
CA THR A 152 -31.28 9.25 1.23
C THR A 152 -31.77 8.60 2.52
N ASP A 153 -31.60 7.28 2.65
CA ASP A 153 -31.99 6.53 3.83
C ASP A 153 -30.99 5.39 4.09
N LYS A 154 -30.25 5.50 5.20
CA LYS A 154 -29.27 4.49 5.64
C LYS A 154 -29.93 3.18 6.07
N PHE A 155 -31.23 3.18 6.35
CA PHE A 155 -32.02 2.01 6.76
C PHE A 155 -32.96 1.49 5.66
N CYS A 156 -32.72 1.87 4.40
CA CYS A 156 -33.55 1.44 3.27
C CYS A 156 -33.62 -0.09 3.06
N ARG A 157 -32.71 -0.86 3.69
CA ARG A 157 -32.77 -2.32 3.70
C ARG A 157 -33.24 -2.81 5.07
N PRO A 158 -34.25 -3.69 5.13
CA PRO A 158 -34.70 -4.26 6.39
C PRO A 158 -33.58 -5.10 7.02
N VAL A 159 -33.34 -4.91 8.31
CA VAL A 159 -32.33 -5.66 9.08
C VAL A 159 -32.65 -7.16 9.10
N PHE A 160 -33.94 -7.48 9.18
CA PHE A 160 -34.44 -8.84 9.17
C PHE A 160 -35.18 -9.09 7.87
N PHE A 161 -34.67 -10.01 7.06
CA PHE A 161 -35.36 -10.50 5.88
C PHE A 161 -36.03 -11.84 6.22
N PHE A 162 -37.34 -11.80 6.50
CA PHE A 162 -38.13 -13.02 6.65
C PHE A 162 -38.52 -13.50 5.25
N ARG A 163 -37.79 -14.51 4.76
CA ARG A 163 -38.13 -15.21 3.53
C ARG A 163 -39.37 -16.06 3.78
N ASN A 164 -40.52 -15.58 3.33
CA ASN A 164 -41.75 -16.38 3.37
C ASN A 164 -41.59 -17.53 2.37
N ARG A 165 -41.53 -18.77 2.87
CA ARG A 165 -41.60 -19.99 2.06
C ARG A 165 -43.06 -20.40 1.99
N ASN A 166 -43.76 -19.89 0.97
CA ASN A 166 -44.97 -20.54 0.46
C ASN A 166 -44.55 -21.50 -0.65
#